data_AF-U1QI62-F1
#
_entry.id   AF-U1QI62-F1
#
_cell.length_a   1.000
_cell.length_b   1.000
_cell.length_c   1.000
_cell.angle_alpha   90.00
_cell.angle_beta   90.00
_cell.angle_gamma   90.00
#
_symmetry.space_group_name_H-M   'P 1'
#
loop_
_entity.id
_entity.type
_entity.pdbx_description
1 polymer ?
#
loop_
_entity_poly.entity_id
_entity_poly.type
_entity_poly.pdbx_seq_one_letter_code
_entity_poly.pdbx_strand_id
1 'polypeptide(L)'
;GVHAGRSYPAGSVGIIASVTAPFCSDCDRTRITADGRLMTCLFSTTETDLRGPMRTGADDDELIRIWARATWLKPRAHGSDDPQADSDGFARPQRTMSAIGG
;
A
#
# COMPACT_ATOMS: atom_id res chain seq x y z
N GLY A 1 6.52 30.31 15.68
CA GLY A 1 7.05 30.33 17.05
C GLY A 1 8.45 30.92 17.07
N VAL A 2 8.97 31.33 18.23
CA VAL A 2 10.35 31.83 18.36
C VAL A 2 11.28 30.70 18.77
N HIS A 3 12.29 30.42 17.96
CA HIS A 3 13.36 29.45 18.26
C HIS A 3 14.70 30.10 17.92
N ALA A 4 15.68 30.05 18.84
CA ALA A 4 17.00 30.67 18.68
C ALA A 4 16.96 32.16 18.28
N GLY A 5 16.07 32.95 18.87
CA GLY A 5 15.97 34.39 18.61
C GLY A 5 15.38 34.78 17.25
N ARG A 6 14.95 33.81 16.42
CA ARG A 6 14.26 34.06 15.14
C ARG A 6 12.77 33.77 15.26
N SER A 7 11.96 34.69 14.75
CA SER A 7 10.51 34.50 14.61
C SER A 7 10.21 33.72 13.33
N TYR A 8 9.62 32.55 13.47
CA TYR A 8 9.10 31.77 12.35
C TYR A 8 7.58 31.92 12.30
N PRO A 9 6.97 32.01 11.09
CA PRO A 9 5.53 32.00 10.95
C PRO A 9 4.93 30.78 11.68
N ALA A 10 3.77 30.97 12.28
CA ALA A 10 3.04 29.84 12.87
C ALA A 10 2.64 28.88 11.74
N GLY A 11 2.97 27.60 11.90
CA GLY A 11 2.64 26.53 10.97
C GLY A 11 2.12 25.31 11.73
N SER A 12 1.47 24.40 11.01
CA SER A 12 0.96 23.14 11.58
C SER A 12 1.95 22.01 11.33
N VAL A 13 2.09 21.11 12.30
CA VAL A 13 2.85 19.87 12.19
C VAL A 13 1.91 18.70 12.46
N GLY A 14 1.86 17.74 11.53
CA GLY A 14 1.10 16.50 11.68
C GLY A 14 2.03 15.31 11.88
N ILE A 15 1.59 14.34 12.69
CA ILE A 15 2.30 13.08 12.94
C ILE A 15 1.46 11.92 12.41
N ILE A 16 2.07 11.02 11.63
CA ILE A 16 1.43 9.78 11.18
C ILE A 16 1.97 8.64 12.04
N ALA A 17 1.15 8.13 12.93
CA ALA A 17 1.51 7.05 13.87
C ALA A 17 1.35 5.66 13.23
N SER A 18 2.03 5.39 12.11
CA SER A 18 1.83 4.18 11.29
C SER A 18 2.08 2.84 11.99
N VAL A 19 2.75 2.84 13.15
CA VAL A 19 3.06 1.64 13.93
C VAL A 19 2.28 1.59 15.24
N THR A 20 2.26 2.69 16.00
CA THR A 20 1.61 2.74 17.33
C THR A 20 0.10 3.00 17.26
N ALA A 21 -0.41 3.49 16.13
CA ALA A 21 -1.83 3.66 15.84
C ALA A 21 -2.11 3.35 14.35
N PRO A 22 -2.06 2.06 13.96
CA PRO A 22 -2.20 1.65 12.57
C PRO A 22 -3.60 1.97 12.02
N PHE A 23 -3.66 2.26 10.71
CA PHE A 23 -4.88 2.69 10.01
C PHE A 23 -5.31 1.69 8.92
N CYS A 24 -4.83 0.44 8.98
CA CYS A 24 -5.12 -0.58 7.96
C CYS A 24 -6.61 -0.90 7.84
N SER A 25 -7.37 -0.81 8.93
CA SER A 25 -8.84 -1.01 8.93
C SER A 25 -9.57 -0.05 8.00
N ASP A 26 -9.02 1.15 7.82
CA ASP A 26 -9.63 2.23 7.05
C ASP A 26 -8.93 2.38 5.68
N CYS A 27 -7.96 1.52 5.37
CA CYS A 27 -7.15 1.61 4.18
C CYS A 27 -7.88 1.00 2.96
N ASP A 28 -8.36 1.87 2.09
CA ASP A 28 -8.98 1.55 0.79
C ASP A 28 -7.99 1.59 -0.39
N ARG A 29 -6.71 1.87 -0.12
CA ARG A 29 -5.70 2.04 -1.17
C ARG A 29 -5.34 0.73 -1.86
N THR A 30 -5.23 0.82 -3.17
CA THR A 30 -4.62 -0.16 -4.08
C THR A 30 -3.56 0.54 -4.92
N ARG A 31 -2.53 -0.19 -5.35
CA ARG A 31 -1.41 0.35 -6.13
C ARG A 31 -1.20 -0.49 -7.39
N ILE A 32 -0.82 0.17 -8.48
CA ILE A 32 -0.26 -0.47 -9.66
C ILE A 32 1.24 -0.17 -9.71
N THR A 33 2.08 -1.20 -9.89
CA THR A 33 3.52 -1.07 -10.06
C THR A 33 3.86 -0.54 -11.46
N ALA A 34 5.07 0.00 -11.64
CA ALA A 34 5.52 0.48 -12.96
C ALA A 34 5.53 -0.60 -14.05
N ASP A 35 5.69 -1.88 -13.68
CA ASP A 35 5.60 -3.02 -14.60
C ASP A 35 4.15 -3.55 -14.80
N GLY A 36 3.15 -2.89 -14.22
CA GLY A 36 1.73 -3.14 -14.48
C GLY A 36 1.13 -4.26 -13.65
N ARG A 37 1.56 -4.40 -12.39
CA ARG A 37 1.02 -5.37 -11.44
C ARG A 37 0.23 -4.67 -10.33
N LEU A 38 -0.90 -5.24 -9.93
CA LEU A 38 -1.71 -4.79 -8.82
C LEU A 38 -1.14 -5.28 -7.49
N MET A 39 -1.05 -4.36 -6.53
CA MET A 39 -0.76 -4.59 -5.12
C MET A 39 -1.89 -4.03 -4.25
N THR A 40 -2.42 -4.84 -3.34
CA THR A 40 -3.52 -4.44 -2.44
C THR A 40 -3.04 -3.88 -1.10
N CYS A 41 -1.74 -3.96 -0.84
CA CYS A 41 -1.06 -3.36 0.29
C CYS A 41 0.31 -2.85 -0.16
N LEU A 42 0.78 -1.76 0.45
CA LEU A 42 2.15 -1.25 0.25
C LEU A 42 3.21 -2.31 0.54
N PHE A 43 2.90 -3.21 1.48
CA PHE A 43 3.79 -4.28 1.94
C PHE A 43 3.34 -5.67 1.47
N SER A 44 2.57 -5.73 0.38
CA SER A 44 2.15 -7.03 -0.16
C SER A 44 3.36 -7.84 -0.61
N THR A 45 3.38 -9.12 -0.26
CA THR A 45 4.31 -10.13 -0.81
C THR A 45 3.77 -10.74 -2.11
N THR A 46 2.51 -10.44 -2.45
CA THR A 46 1.84 -10.92 -3.66
C THR A 46 1.55 -9.77 -4.60
N GLU A 47 1.75 -9.99 -5.89
CA GLU A 47 1.46 -9.03 -6.95
C GLU A 47 0.66 -9.71 -8.07
N THR A 48 -0.43 -9.10 -8.50
CA THR A 48 -1.32 -9.67 -9.53
C THR A 48 -1.04 -9.01 -10.87
N ASP A 49 -0.74 -9.79 -11.91
CA ASP A 49 -0.49 -9.24 -13.25
C ASP A 49 -1.78 -8.68 -13.87
N LEU A 50 -1.78 -7.39 -14.21
CA LEU A 50 -2.83 -6.75 -15.00
C LEU A 50 -2.38 -6.51 -16.44
N ARG A 51 -1.08 -6.25 -16.65
CA ARG A 51 -0.52 -5.90 -17.95
C ARG A 51 -0.63 -7.03 -18.96
N GLY A 52 -0.44 -8.28 -18.55
CA GLY A 52 -0.62 -9.46 -19.40
C GLY A 52 -2.02 -9.51 -20.00
N PRO A 53 -3.08 -9.65 -19.17
CA PRO A 53 -4.48 -9.65 -19.62
C PRO A 53 -4.84 -8.45 -20.51
N MET A 54 -4.46 -7.23 -20.11
CA MET A 54 -4.71 -6.03 -20.93
C MET A 54 -4.08 -6.11 -22.32
N ARG A 55 -2.85 -6.66 -22.43
CA ARG A 55 -2.15 -6.79 -23.72
C ARG A 55 -2.70 -7.92 -24.59
N THR A 56 -3.34 -8.90 -24.00
CA THR A 56 -4.02 -9.99 -24.72
C THR A 56 -5.46 -9.65 -25.10
N GLY A 57 -5.94 -8.45 -24.75
CA GLY A 57 -7.27 -7.97 -25.12
C GLY A 57 -8.39 -8.35 -24.16
N ALA A 58 -8.07 -8.56 -22.87
CA ALA A 58 -9.08 -8.72 -21.83
C ALA A 58 -10.05 -7.52 -21.82
N ASP A 59 -11.35 -7.80 -21.64
CA ASP A 59 -12.37 -6.76 -21.49
C ASP A 59 -12.36 -6.17 -20.06
N ASP A 60 -13.09 -5.07 -19.87
CA ASP A 60 -13.17 -4.39 -18.58
C ASP A 60 -13.72 -5.31 -17.49
N ASP A 61 -14.70 -6.16 -17.80
CA ASP A 61 -15.29 -7.08 -16.83
C ASP A 61 -14.27 -8.12 -16.34
N GLU A 62 -13.37 -8.59 -17.21
CA GLU A 62 -12.28 -9.49 -16.85
C GLU A 62 -11.26 -8.80 -15.95
N LEU A 63 -10.86 -7.57 -16.28
CA LEU A 63 -9.95 -6.78 -15.45
C LEU A 63 -10.56 -6.47 -14.07
N ILE A 64 -11.85 -6.14 -14.02
CA ILE A 64 -12.60 -5.95 -12.78
C ILE A 64 -12.60 -7.22 -11.94
N ARG A 65 -12.84 -8.40 -12.54
CA ARG A 65 -12.80 -9.68 -11.81
C ARG A 65 -11.41 -9.96 -11.23
N ILE A 66 -10.34 -9.71 -11.98
CA ILE A 66 -8.96 -9.89 -11.52
C ILE A 66 -8.67 -8.98 -10.33
N TRP A 67 -9.02 -7.70 -10.45
CA TRP A 67 -8.81 -6.71 -9.40
C TRP A 67 -9.62 -7.03 -8.16
N ALA A 68 -10.92 -7.28 -8.31
CA ALA A 68 -11.82 -7.60 -7.21
C ALA A 68 -11.35 -8.85 -6.44
N ARG A 69 -10.91 -9.90 -7.15
CA ARG A 69 -10.36 -11.10 -6.53
C ARG A 69 -9.11 -10.79 -5.70
N ALA A 70 -8.18 -9.99 -6.23
CA ALA A 70 -6.99 -9.61 -5.49
C ALA A 70 -7.35 -8.80 -4.24
N THR A 71 -8.27 -7.83 -4.36
CA THR A 71 -8.75 -7.02 -3.23
C THR A 71 -9.47 -7.86 -2.18
N TRP A 72 -10.27 -8.85 -2.58
CA TRP A 72 -10.96 -9.74 -1.64
C TRP A 72 -10.00 -10.57 -0.79
N LEU A 73 -8.83 -10.88 -1.33
CA LEU A 73 -7.76 -11.60 -0.64
C LEU A 73 -6.80 -10.69 0.13
N LYS A 74 -7.06 -9.37 0.17
CA LYS A 74 -6.24 -8.40 0.89
C LYS A 74 -6.22 -8.75 2.38
N PRO A 75 -5.05 -9.04 2.98
CA PRO A 75 -4.95 -9.30 4.40
C PRO A 75 -5.34 -8.06 5.22
N ARG A 76 -5.82 -8.27 6.44
CA ARG A 76 -6.31 -7.17 7.29
C ARG A 76 -5.24 -6.15 7.67
N ALA A 77 -3.97 -6.54 7.71
CA ALA A 77 -2.84 -5.63 7.95
C ALA A 77 -1.51 -6.18 7.40
N HIS A 78 -0.77 -5.37 6.63
CA HIS A 78 0.64 -5.64 6.27
C HIS A 78 1.01 -7.07 5.82
N GLY A 79 0.12 -7.77 5.10
CA GLY A 79 0.37 -9.15 4.68
C GLY A 79 -0.03 -10.23 5.70
N SER A 80 -0.61 -9.83 6.84
CA SER A 80 -1.18 -10.68 7.89
C SER A 80 -2.66 -10.31 8.16
N ASP A 81 -3.37 -11.19 8.86
CA ASP A 81 -4.75 -10.92 9.32
C ASP A 81 -4.84 -10.36 10.74
N ASP A 82 -3.69 -10.07 11.35
CA ASP A 82 -3.56 -9.49 12.68
C ASP A 82 -3.20 -8.00 12.58
N PRO A 83 -4.15 -7.08 12.85
CA PRO A 83 -3.93 -5.65 12.80
C PRO A 83 -3.04 -5.09 13.90
N GLN A 84 -2.77 -5.89 14.95
CA GLN A 84 -1.94 -5.51 16.09
C GLN A 84 -0.64 -6.31 16.17
N ALA A 85 -0.39 -7.20 15.21
CA ALA A 85 0.88 -7.89 15.13
C ALA A 85 2.01 -6.86 15.11
N ASP A 86 2.97 -7.08 16.00
CA ASP A 86 4.19 -6.31 16.08
C ASP A 86 5.07 -6.53 14.84
N SER A 87 6.28 -5.98 14.85
CA SER A 87 7.23 -6.13 13.75
C SER A 87 7.57 -7.59 13.41
N ASP A 88 7.32 -8.55 14.30
CA ASP A 88 7.65 -9.97 14.07
C ASP A 88 6.61 -10.65 13.16
N GLY A 89 5.41 -10.08 13.02
CA GLY A 89 4.38 -10.50 12.04
C GLY A 89 4.47 -9.80 10.68
N PHE A 90 5.43 -8.89 10.49
CA PHE A 90 5.55 -8.09 9.27
C PHE A 90 6.23 -8.86 8.13
N ALA A 91 5.45 -9.23 7.10
CA ALA A 91 5.99 -9.88 5.91
C ALA A 91 6.64 -8.85 4.97
N ARG A 92 7.95 -8.93 4.78
CA ARG A 92 8.70 -8.02 3.90
C ARG A 92 8.45 -8.33 2.42
N PRO A 93 8.07 -7.32 1.61
CA PRO A 93 8.03 -7.47 0.15
C PRO A 93 9.39 -7.85 -0.42
N GLN A 94 9.38 -8.67 -1.46
CA GLN A 94 10.60 -9.11 -2.15
C GLN A 94 11.26 -8.00 -2.97
N ARG A 95 10.46 -7.03 -3.46
CA ARG A 95 10.93 -5.90 -4.26
C ARG A 95 10.81 -4.61 -3.45
N THR A 96 11.82 -3.74 -3.55
CA THR A 96 11.79 -2.41 -2.93
C THR A 96 10.84 -1.48 -3.66
N MET A 97 10.39 -0.42 -2.97
CA MET A 97 9.56 0.65 -3.55
C MET A 97 10.15 1.26 -4.82
N SER A 98 11.47 1.48 -4.82
CA SER A 98 12.20 1.98 -5.99
C SER A 98 12.16 1.03 -7.19
N ALA A 99 12.12 -0.28 -6.97
CA ALA A 99 12.06 -1.28 -8.03
C ALA A 99 10.66 -1.40 -8.68
N ILE A 100 9.63 -0.87 -8.03
CA ILE A 100 8.22 -0.99 -8.45
C ILE A 100 7.58 0.35 -8.84
N GLY A 101 8.39 1.41 -8.99
CA GLY A 101 7.93 2.70 -9.52
C GLY A 101 7.73 3.82 -8.50
N GLY A 102 8.25 3.69 -7.28
CA GLY A 102 8.24 4.77 -6.28
C GLY A 102 7.15 4.65 -5.24
#